data_AF-A0A2H9QY03-F1
#
_entry.id   AF-A0A2H9QY03-F1
#
_cell.length_a   1.000
_cell.length_b   1.000
_cell.length_c   1.000
_cell.angle_alpha   90.00
_cell.angle_beta   90.00
_cell.angle_gamma   90.00
#
_symmetry.space_group_name_H-M   'P 1'
#
loop_
_entity.id
_entity.type
_entity.pdbx_description
1 polymer ?
#
loop_
_entity_poly.entity_id
_entity_poly.type
_entity_poly.pdbx_seq_one_letter_code
_entity_poly.pdbx_strand_id
1 'polypeptide(L)'
;MEKINTIIKKEIENWRGDIKFTEKHEREVNKYEEKWKRVHHQEMLENLRIPKRYWKVTLDFKSKVCKYIKQFIEKKSRCLVISGGAGCGKTSGVCAYLIEQHRGMFVDVSEIKTAIFSYDFDFLDDIKKCDILVIDDLGLEHKDESGFFASIVDEIFNTRYSQDK
;
A
#
# COMPACT_ATOMS: atom_id res chain seq x y z
N MET A 1 -6.14 -5.26 16.66
CA MET A 1 -7.17 -4.30 16.20
C MET A 1 -8.59 -4.76 16.47
N GLU A 2 -8.96 -6.01 16.16
CA GLU A 2 -10.31 -6.56 16.42
C GLU A 2 -10.75 -6.42 17.88
N LYS A 3 -9.88 -6.78 18.84
CA LYS A 3 -10.16 -6.66 20.28
C LYS A 3 -10.45 -5.22 20.74
N ILE A 4 -9.78 -4.22 20.18
CA ILE A 4 -9.98 -2.80 20.53
C ILE A 4 -11.34 -2.33 20.00
N ASN A 5 -11.69 -2.68 18.76
CA ASN A 5 -13.02 -2.38 18.21
C ASN A 5 -14.15 -3.08 18.96
N THR A 6 -13.93 -4.31 19.45
CA THR A 6 -14.92 -5.03 20.27
C THR A 6 -15.11 -4.37 21.64
N ILE A 7 -14.03 -3.93 22.29
CA ILE A 7 -14.09 -3.25 23.59
C ILE A 7 -14.83 -1.90 23.47
N ILE A 8 -14.46 -1.08 22.47
CA ILE A 8 -15.10 0.22 22.23
C ILE A 8 -16.60 0.05 21.91
N LYS A 9 -16.97 -0.94 21.09
CA LYS A 9 -18.39 -1.23 20.80
C LYS A 9 -19.16 -1.65 22.05
N LYS A 10 -18.57 -2.48 22.92
CA LYS A 10 -19.19 -2.93 24.17
C LYS A 10 -19.39 -1.78 25.17
N GLU A 11 -18.42 -0.86 25.25
CA GLU A 11 -18.54 0.34 26.07
C GLU A 11 -19.61 1.30 25.54
N ILE A 12 -19.71 1.47 24.22
CA ILE A 12 -20.77 2.27 23.59
C ILE A 12 -22.16 1.64 23.81
N GLU A 13 -22.28 0.31 23.73
CA GLU A 13 -23.54 -0.41 24.03
C GLU A 13 -23.94 -0.30 25.50
N ASN A 14 -22.99 -0.39 26.43
CA ASN A 14 -23.27 -0.18 27.85
C ASN A 14 -23.73 1.26 28.14
N TRP A 15 -23.15 2.26 27.45
CA TRP A 15 -23.58 3.66 27.57
C TRP A 15 -24.98 3.92 27.01
N ARG A 16 -25.41 3.15 26.00
CA ARG A 16 -26.76 3.25 25.41
C ARG A 16 -27.89 2.80 26.36
N GLY A 17 -27.57 2.03 27.40
CA GLY A 17 -28.55 1.55 28.38
C GLY A 17 -29.02 2.61 29.38
N ASP A 18 -28.13 3.53 29.78
CA ASP A 18 -28.36 4.41 30.94
C ASP A 18 -28.55 5.90 30.58
N ILE A 19 -28.28 6.29 29.32
CA ILE A 19 -28.41 7.67 28.84
C ILE A 19 -29.47 7.72 27.76
N LYS A 20 -30.45 8.64 27.86
CA LYS A 20 -31.39 8.93 26.75
C LYS A 20 -30.59 9.41 25.54
N PHE A 21 -30.23 8.49 24.67
CA PHE A 21 -29.47 8.75 23.46
C PHE A 21 -30.36 9.51 22.48
N THR A 22 -30.23 10.83 22.48
CA THR A 22 -31.00 11.69 21.58
C THR A 22 -30.43 11.62 20.16
N GLU A 23 -31.22 11.99 19.15
CA GLU A 23 -30.75 12.13 17.76
C GLU A 23 -29.48 13.01 17.65
N LYS A 24 -29.30 13.98 18.56
CA LYS A 24 -28.10 14.82 18.61
C LYS A 24 -26.84 14.00 18.93
N HIS A 25 -26.92 13.10 19.91
CA HIS A 25 -25.79 12.23 20.28
C HIS A 25 -25.44 11.26 19.16
N GLU A 26 -26.45 10.72 18.47
CA GLU A 26 -26.24 9.84 17.32
C GLU A 26 -25.54 10.56 16.16
N ARG A 27 -25.95 11.80 15.87
CA ARG A 27 -25.25 12.65 14.88
C ARG A 27 -23.80 12.93 15.27
N GLU A 28 -23.53 13.20 16.55
CA GLU A 28 -22.17 13.45 17.02
C GLU A 28 -21.30 12.19 16.94
N VAL A 29 -21.80 11.02 17.34
CA VAL A 29 -21.08 9.74 17.20
C VAL A 29 -20.78 9.43 15.73
N ASN A 30 -21.77 9.56 14.84
CA ASN A 30 -21.57 9.36 13.40
C ASN A 30 -20.48 10.28 12.84
N LYS A 31 -20.46 11.55 13.27
CA LYS A 31 -19.42 12.52 12.87
C LYS A 31 -18.02 12.09 13.35
N TYR A 32 -17.90 11.59 14.58
CA TYR A 32 -16.63 11.07 15.09
C TYR A 32 -16.19 9.81 14.35
N GLU A 33 -17.10 8.88 14.09
CA GLU A 33 -16.79 7.66 13.33
C GLU A 33 -16.32 7.98 11.91
N GLU A 34 -16.99 8.90 11.21
CA GLU A 34 -16.56 9.33 9.89
C GLU A 34 -15.17 9.98 9.91
N LYS A 35 -14.92 10.86 10.88
CA LYS A 35 -13.61 11.50 11.05
C LYS A 35 -12.54 10.44 11.32
N TRP A 36 -12.81 9.49 12.22
CA TRP A 36 -11.89 8.42 12.57
C TRP A 36 -11.58 7.52 11.37
N LYS A 37 -12.60 7.12 10.61
CA LYS A 37 -12.45 6.35 9.36
C LYS A 37 -11.58 7.10 8.34
N ARG A 38 -11.76 8.42 8.20
CA ARG A 38 -10.94 9.24 7.30
C ARG A 38 -9.48 9.29 7.73
N VAL A 39 -9.21 9.53 9.01
CA VAL A 39 -7.84 9.57 9.55
C VAL A 39 -7.15 8.22 9.38
N HIS A 40 -7.81 7.13 9.79
CA HIS A 40 -7.24 5.78 9.67
C HIS A 40 -7.03 5.38 8.22
N HIS A 41 -7.92 5.78 7.31
CA HIS A 41 -7.73 5.55 5.89
C HIS A 41 -6.52 6.30 5.35
N GLN A 42 -6.31 7.56 5.75
CA GLN A 42 -5.13 8.34 5.35
C GLN A 42 -3.83 7.73 5.89
N GLU A 43 -3.79 7.40 7.18
CA GLU A 43 -2.63 6.74 7.80
C GLU A 43 -2.29 5.43 7.09
N MET A 44 -3.31 4.64 6.73
CA MET A 44 -3.12 3.41 5.95
C MET A 44 -2.50 3.71 4.58
N LEU A 45 -3.00 4.71 3.84
CA LEU A 45 -2.45 5.09 2.53
C LEU A 45 -1.01 5.62 2.62
N GLU A 46 -0.69 6.34 3.69
CA GLU A 46 0.67 6.84 3.98
C GLU A 46 1.62 5.69 4.33
N ASN A 47 1.18 4.73 5.14
CA ASN A 47 1.96 3.53 5.47
C ASN A 47 2.22 2.65 4.23
N LEU A 48 1.25 2.57 3.31
CA LEU A 48 1.44 1.95 2.00
C LEU A 48 2.32 2.78 1.05
N ARG A 49 2.67 4.01 1.43
CA ARG A 49 3.45 4.99 0.63
C ARG A 49 2.80 5.34 -0.71
N ILE A 50 1.47 5.28 -0.79
CA ILE A 50 0.75 5.58 -2.03
C ILE A 50 0.83 7.09 -2.31
N PRO A 51 1.24 7.53 -3.51
CA PRO A 51 1.21 8.94 -3.87
C PRO A 51 -0.20 9.53 -3.77
N LYS A 52 -0.34 10.74 -3.19
CA LYS A 52 -1.65 11.39 -2.93
C LYS A 52 -2.59 11.41 -4.13
N ARG A 53 -2.05 11.54 -5.35
CA ARG A 53 -2.82 11.52 -6.60
C ARG A 53 -3.58 10.21 -6.85
N TYR A 54 -3.16 9.12 -6.20
CA TYR A 54 -3.80 7.81 -6.31
C TYR A 54 -4.65 7.44 -5.09
N TRP A 55 -4.80 8.28 -4.08
CA TRP A 55 -5.56 7.92 -2.86
C TRP A 55 -7.04 7.59 -3.09
N LYS A 56 -7.59 7.99 -4.25
CA LYS A 56 -8.99 7.74 -4.61
C LYS A 56 -9.17 6.64 -5.65
N VAL A 57 -8.10 5.95 -6.05
CA VAL A 57 -8.22 4.87 -7.03
C VAL A 57 -8.88 3.67 -6.38
N THR A 58 -9.69 2.97 -7.16
CA THR A 58 -10.35 1.73 -6.77
C THR A 58 -10.02 0.65 -7.79
N LEU A 59 -10.02 -0.61 -7.36
CA LEU A 59 -9.66 -1.71 -8.23
C LEU A 59 -10.81 -1.98 -9.20
N ASP A 60 -10.73 -1.41 -10.39
CA ASP A 60 -11.65 -1.71 -11.49
C ASP A 60 -11.08 -2.79 -12.40
N PHE A 61 -11.60 -4.01 -12.25
CA PHE A 61 -11.22 -5.18 -13.06
C PHE A 61 -11.56 -5.04 -14.55
N LYS A 62 -12.28 -4.00 -14.98
CA LYS A 62 -12.47 -3.69 -16.41
C LYS A 62 -11.22 -3.10 -17.05
N SER A 63 -10.31 -2.51 -16.26
CA SER A 63 -9.05 -1.99 -16.78
C SER A 63 -8.12 -3.15 -17.22
N LYS A 64 -7.34 -2.94 -18.29
CA LYS A 64 -6.41 -3.97 -18.80
C LYS A 64 -5.38 -4.38 -17.75
N VAL A 65 -4.88 -3.44 -16.95
CA VAL A 65 -3.90 -3.67 -15.89
C VAL A 65 -4.49 -4.54 -14.78
N CYS A 66 -5.72 -4.25 -14.34
CA CYS A 66 -6.37 -5.05 -13.29
C CYS A 66 -6.63 -6.50 -13.71
N LYS A 67 -6.77 -6.80 -15.02
CA LYS A 67 -6.83 -8.19 -15.51
C LYS A 67 -5.51 -8.94 -15.24
N TYR A 68 -4.37 -8.30 -15.42
CA TYR A 68 -3.07 -8.91 -15.12
C TYR A 68 -2.85 -9.07 -13.62
N ILE A 69 -3.27 -8.09 -12.82
CA ILE A 69 -3.26 -8.18 -11.35
C ILE A 69 -4.12 -9.37 -10.89
N LYS A 70 -5.32 -9.51 -11.44
CA LYS A 70 -6.20 -10.66 -11.14
C LYS A 70 -5.52 -11.99 -11.46
N GLN A 71 -4.91 -12.13 -12.63
CA GLN A 71 -4.19 -13.35 -13.01
C GLN A 71 -2.99 -13.63 -12.11
N PHE A 72 -2.26 -12.59 -11.69
CA PHE A 72 -1.16 -12.70 -10.75
C PHE A 72 -1.61 -13.29 -9.40
N ILE A 73 -2.72 -12.79 -8.87
CA ILE A 73 -3.34 -13.29 -7.62
C ILE A 73 -3.79 -14.74 -7.80
N GLU A 74 -4.57 -15.03 -8.85
CA GLU A 74 -5.14 -16.36 -9.10
C GLU A 74 -4.07 -17.45 -9.27
N LYS A 75 -2.99 -17.12 -9.97
CA LYS A 75 -1.86 -18.03 -10.18
C LYS A 75 -0.94 -18.15 -8.97
N LYS A 76 -1.16 -17.35 -7.92
CA LYS A 76 -0.24 -17.22 -6.78
C LYS A 76 1.20 -16.95 -7.24
N SER A 77 1.33 -16.11 -8.27
CA SER A 77 2.62 -15.73 -8.82
C SER A 77 3.42 -14.92 -7.80
N ARG A 78 4.75 -14.96 -7.87
CA ARG A 78 5.64 -14.22 -6.96
C ARG A 78 6.05 -12.84 -7.48
N CYS A 79 6.07 -12.67 -8.79
CA CYS A 79 6.44 -11.42 -9.45
C CYS A 79 5.46 -11.13 -10.58
N LEU A 80 5.09 -9.85 -10.73
CA LEU A 80 4.35 -9.33 -11.87
C LEU A 80 5.10 -8.12 -12.41
N VAL A 81 5.52 -8.20 -13.67
CA VAL A 81 6.09 -7.06 -14.38
C VAL A 81 5.02 -6.48 -15.29
N ILE A 82 4.73 -5.18 -15.14
CA ILE A 82 3.73 -4.48 -15.95
C ILE A 82 4.45 -3.40 -16.75
N SER A 83 4.49 -3.57 -18.07
CA SER A 83 5.04 -2.58 -19.00
C SER A 83 3.96 -2.07 -19.97
N GLY A 84 4.17 -0.88 -20.51
CA GLY A 84 3.24 -0.24 -21.44
C GLY A 84 3.39 1.28 -21.45
N GLY A 85 2.69 1.95 -22.37
CA GLY A 85 2.77 3.39 -22.54
C GLY A 85 2.35 4.21 -21.32
N ALA A 86 2.65 5.51 -21.36
CA ALA A 86 2.12 6.49 -20.42
C ALA A 86 0.58 6.52 -20.49
N GLY A 87 -0.08 6.69 -19.34
CA GLY A 87 -1.54 6.75 -19.29
C GLY A 87 -2.28 5.41 -19.39
N CYS A 88 -1.60 4.27 -19.54
CA CYS A 88 -2.26 2.95 -19.60
C CYS A 88 -2.81 2.45 -18.25
N GLY A 89 -2.71 3.24 -17.17
CA GLY A 89 -3.25 2.90 -15.85
C GLY A 89 -2.41 1.92 -15.03
N LYS A 90 -1.12 1.76 -15.34
CA LYS A 90 -0.20 0.84 -14.65
C LYS A 90 -0.11 1.17 -13.15
N THR A 91 0.41 2.35 -12.82
CA THR A 91 0.55 2.87 -11.47
C THR A 91 -0.80 2.91 -10.73
N SER A 92 -1.85 3.43 -11.38
CA SER A 92 -3.18 3.48 -10.78
C SER A 92 -3.71 2.11 -10.39
N GLY A 93 -3.52 1.09 -11.24
CA GLY A 93 -3.97 -0.28 -10.98
C GLY A 93 -3.22 -0.95 -9.83
N VAL A 94 -1.88 -0.83 -9.78
CA VAL A 94 -1.09 -1.41 -8.69
C VAL A 94 -1.33 -0.68 -7.36
N CYS A 95 -1.53 0.64 -7.38
CA CYS A 95 -1.95 1.39 -6.20
C CYS A 95 -3.32 0.91 -5.70
N ALA A 96 -4.29 0.74 -6.60
CA ALA A 96 -5.62 0.24 -6.21
C ALA A 96 -5.54 -1.16 -5.57
N TYR A 97 -4.67 -2.02 -6.10
CA TYR A 97 -4.42 -3.33 -5.54
C TYR A 97 -3.82 -3.24 -4.14
N LEU A 98 -2.77 -2.45 -3.91
CA LEU A 98 -2.18 -2.25 -2.58
C LEU A 98 -3.21 -1.74 -1.57
N ILE A 99 -4.04 -0.77 -1.97
CA ILE A 99 -5.12 -0.22 -1.14
C ILE A 99 -6.09 -1.32 -0.71
N GLU A 100 -6.52 -2.18 -1.64
CA GLU A 100 -7.44 -3.29 -1.35
C GLU A 100 -6.81 -4.37 -0.46
N GLN A 101 -5.50 -4.62 -0.60
CA GLN A 101 -4.80 -5.57 0.25
C GLN A 101 -4.51 -5.04 1.65
N HIS A 102 -4.56 -3.72 1.86
CA HIS A 102 -4.20 -3.05 3.12
C HIS A 102 -2.81 -3.41 3.66
N ARG A 103 -1.89 -3.85 2.78
CA ARG A 103 -0.53 -4.23 3.12
C ARG A 103 0.42 -4.06 1.94
N GLY A 104 1.71 -3.95 2.24
CA GLY A 104 2.77 -3.74 1.27
C GLY A 104 3.27 -2.30 1.23
N MET A 105 4.09 -2.01 0.23
CA MET A 105 4.74 -0.71 0.05
C MET A 105 4.81 -0.37 -1.43
N PHE A 106 4.43 0.87 -1.76
CA PHE A 106 4.70 1.49 -3.04
C PHE A 106 6.02 2.27 -2.96
N VAL A 107 6.88 2.11 -3.95
CA VAL A 107 8.18 2.75 -4.01
C VAL A 107 8.47 3.18 -5.43
N ASP A 108 8.83 4.44 -5.64
CA ASP A 108 9.43 4.89 -6.89
C ASP A 108 10.90 4.47 -6.96
N VAL A 109 11.37 4.06 -8.15
CA VAL A 109 12.76 3.65 -8.34
C VAL A 109 13.77 4.73 -7.90
N SER A 110 13.43 6.01 -8.04
CA SER A 110 14.26 7.13 -7.60
C SER A 110 14.41 7.23 -6.08
N GLU A 111 13.42 6.75 -5.31
CA GLU A 111 13.49 6.68 -3.85
C GLU A 111 14.51 5.62 -3.41
N ILE A 112 14.54 4.45 -4.07
CA ILE A 112 15.56 3.41 -3.82
C ILE A 112 16.94 3.99 -4.09
N LYS A 113 17.11 4.66 -5.22
CA LYS A 113 18.37 5.31 -5.58
C LYS A 113 18.80 6.33 -4.52
N THR A 114 17.86 7.16 -4.06
CA THR A 114 18.11 8.19 -3.04
C THR A 114 18.53 7.54 -1.72
N ALA A 115 17.82 6.51 -1.27
CA ALA A 115 18.13 5.78 -0.05
C ALA A 115 19.53 5.15 -0.06
N ILE A 116 19.95 4.60 -1.21
CA ILE A 116 21.32 4.09 -1.39
C ILE A 116 22.35 5.21 -1.18
N PHE A 117 22.15 6.37 -1.81
CA PHE A 117 23.09 7.50 -1.69
C PHE A 117 23.11 8.12 -0.30
N SER A 118 21.98 8.12 0.41
CA SER A 118 21.87 8.64 1.78
C SER A 118 22.18 7.61 2.85
N TYR A 119 22.55 6.37 2.48
CA TYR A 119 22.78 5.26 3.41
C TYR A 119 21.58 4.98 4.33
N ASP A 120 20.36 5.11 3.80
CA ASP A 120 19.11 4.79 4.51
C ASP A 120 18.86 3.28 4.48
N PHE A 121 19.60 2.56 5.33
CA PHE A 121 19.54 1.11 5.40
C PHE A 121 18.24 0.58 6.00
N ASP A 122 17.57 1.36 6.84
CA ASP A 122 16.29 0.99 7.45
C ASP A 122 15.21 0.92 6.36
N PHE A 123 15.12 1.93 5.50
CA PHE A 123 14.21 1.89 4.35
C PHE A 123 14.52 0.73 3.40
N LEU A 124 15.81 0.46 3.13
CA LEU A 124 16.22 -0.65 2.26
C LEU A 124 15.87 -2.02 2.88
N ASP A 125 15.90 -2.15 4.20
CA ASP A 125 15.50 -3.36 4.90
C ASP A 125 13.96 -3.53 4.90
N ASP A 126 13.21 -2.44 5.09
CA ASP A 126 11.74 -2.44 5.01
C ASP A 126 11.24 -2.95 3.66
N ILE A 127 11.79 -2.44 2.55
CA ILE A 127 11.38 -2.90 1.20
C ILE A 127 11.77 -4.36 0.94
N LYS A 128 12.84 -4.87 1.58
CA LYS A 128 13.24 -6.28 1.49
C LYS A 128 12.30 -7.20 2.26
N LYS A 129 11.61 -6.72 3.29
CA LYS A 129 10.80 -7.53 4.22
C LYS A 129 9.29 -7.35 4.09
N CYS A 130 8.81 -6.29 3.44
CA CYS A 130 7.38 -6.01 3.35
C CYS A 130 6.61 -7.10 2.58
N ASP A 131 5.31 -7.27 2.88
CA ASP A 131 4.48 -8.33 2.29
C ASP A 131 4.39 -8.25 0.75
N ILE A 132 4.17 -7.04 0.23
CA ILE A 132 4.00 -6.76 -1.19
C ILE A 132 4.86 -5.54 -1.50
N LEU A 133 5.80 -5.67 -2.43
CA LEU A 133 6.60 -4.54 -2.90
C LEU A 133 6.16 -4.17 -4.32
N VAL A 134 5.77 -2.92 -4.51
CA VAL A 134 5.57 -2.31 -5.84
C VAL A 134 6.72 -1.34 -6.09
N ILE A 135 7.46 -1.57 -7.18
CA ILE A 135 8.48 -0.66 -7.68
C ILE A 135 7.94 -0.02 -8.96
N ASP A 136 7.71 1.29 -8.96
CA ASP A 136 7.23 2.03 -10.13
C ASP A 136 8.38 2.70 -10.88
N ASP A 137 8.12 3.00 -12.17
CA ASP A 137 9.03 3.72 -13.08
C ASP A 137 10.43 3.09 -13.26
N LEU A 138 10.55 1.79 -12.95
CA LEU A 138 11.75 0.98 -13.21
C LEU A 138 12.10 0.99 -14.70
N GLY A 139 13.34 1.39 -15.03
CA GLY A 139 13.86 1.50 -16.39
C GLY A 139 13.94 2.94 -16.94
N LEU A 140 13.53 3.95 -16.16
CA LEU A 140 13.81 5.36 -16.47
C LEU A 140 15.17 5.82 -15.91
N GLU A 141 15.80 5.03 -15.04
CA GLU A 141 17.12 5.33 -14.50
C GLU A 141 18.20 5.33 -15.60
N HIS A 142 19.01 6.39 -15.63
CA HIS A 142 20.28 6.34 -16.33
C HIS A 142 21.11 5.22 -15.72
N LYS A 143 21.54 4.26 -16.56
CA LYS A 143 22.53 3.25 -16.20
C LYS A 143 23.68 3.96 -15.51
N ASP A 144 23.89 3.68 -14.24
CA ASP A 144 25.13 4.05 -13.61
C ASP A 144 26.24 3.29 -14.34
N GLU A 145 27.32 3.96 -14.72
CA GLU A 145 28.41 3.34 -15.47
C GLU A 145 29.04 2.15 -14.72
N SER A 146 28.85 2.10 -13.39
CA SER A 146 29.33 1.05 -12.49
C SER A 146 28.39 -0.15 -12.31
N GLY A 147 27.11 -0.06 -12.71
CA GLY A 147 26.12 -1.13 -12.47
C GLY A 147 25.78 -1.40 -11.00
N PHE A 148 26.16 -0.50 -10.09
CA PHE A 148 25.96 -0.66 -8.65
C PHE A 148 24.47 -0.66 -8.28
N PHE A 149 23.68 0.23 -8.88
CA PHE A 149 22.24 0.30 -8.67
C PHE A 149 21.54 -1.01 -9.05
N ALA A 150 21.91 -1.58 -10.20
CA ALA A 150 21.38 -2.87 -10.65
C ALA A 150 21.69 -3.99 -9.64
N SER A 151 22.90 -4.01 -9.07
CA SER A 151 23.28 -5.01 -8.06
C SER A 151 22.44 -4.94 -6.78
N ILE A 152 22.05 -3.74 -6.36
CA ILE A 152 21.17 -3.55 -5.18
C ILE A 152 19.74 -3.96 -5.50
N VAL A 153 19.22 -3.62 -6.68
CA VAL A 153 17.89 -4.07 -7.13
C VAL A 153 17.85 -5.60 -7.20
N ASP A 154 18.89 -6.23 -7.73
CA ASP A 154 19.04 -7.69 -7.74
C ASP A 154 19.09 -8.26 -6.32
N GLU A 155 19.81 -7.62 -5.40
CA GLU A 155 19.83 -8.03 -3.98
C GLU A 155 18.44 -7.97 -3.33
N ILE A 156 17.66 -6.91 -3.62
CA ILE A 156 16.28 -6.79 -3.14
C ILE A 156 15.44 -7.96 -3.65
N PHE A 157 15.49 -8.25 -4.94
CA PHE A 157 14.74 -9.38 -5.52
C PHE A 157 15.18 -10.73 -4.95
N ASN A 158 16.50 -10.97 -4.84
CA ASN A 158 17.06 -12.21 -4.33
C ASN A 158 16.68 -12.44 -2.85
N THR A 159 16.77 -11.39 -2.03
CA THR A 159 16.39 -11.45 -0.60
C THR A 159 14.93 -11.86 -0.47
N ARG A 160 14.03 -11.18 -1.21
CA ARG A 160 12.59 -11.48 -1.19
C ARG A 160 12.29 -12.88 -1.70
N TYR A 161 12.98 -13.35 -2.74
CA TYR A 161 12.81 -14.71 -3.24
C TYR A 161 13.30 -15.78 -2.24
N SER A 162 14.34 -15.47 -1.46
CA SER A 162 14.96 -16.42 -0.52
C SER A 162 14.20 -16.61 0.79
N GLN A 163 13.44 -15.60 1.24
CA GLN A 163 12.63 -15.64 2.46
C GLN A 163 11.39 -16.55 2.35
N ASP A 164 11.03 -16.94 1.12
CA ASP A 164 9.87 -17.78 0.79
C ASP A 164 10.18 -19.30 0.85
N LYS A 165 11.14 -19.71 1.70
CA LYS A 165 11.51 -21.12 1.97
C LYS A 165 10.78 -21.70 3.17
#